data_AF-A0A7C3V568-F1
#
_entry.id   AF-A0A7C3V568-F1
#
_cell.length_a   1.000
_cell.length_b   1.000
_cell.length_c   1.000
_cell.angle_alpha   90.00
_cell.angle_beta   90.00
_cell.angle_gamma   90.00
#
_symmetry.space_group_name_H-M   'P 1'
#
loop_
_entity.id
_entity.type
_entity.pdbx_description
1 polymer ?
#
loop_
_entity_poly.entity_id
_entity_poly.type
_entity_poly.pdbx_seq_one_letter_code
_entity_poly.pdbx_strand_id
1 'polypeptide(L)'
;MSARPCEHTADKVMAPVLVEVTRGPEVECRHRGEIAVVARDGNRRAGLGDPETLVCMRSLAKPFQALPLITTGAAAAFGFGPEELALMSGSLSGQDFQVDLVLKILARLDLTPA
;
A
#
# COMPACT_ATOMS: atom_id res chain seq x y z
N MET A 1 27.59 -5.82 14.55
CA MET A 1 26.39 -6.27 13.82
C MET A 1 26.76 -6.33 12.34
N SER A 2 27.11 -7.53 11.86
CA SER A 2 27.43 -7.73 10.45
C SER A 2 26.11 -7.78 9.68
N ALA A 3 25.90 -6.83 8.76
CA ALA A 3 24.80 -6.93 7.81
C ALA A 3 25.04 -8.20 6.99
N ARG A 4 24.15 -9.18 7.14
CA ARG A 4 24.16 -10.36 6.26
C ARG A 4 24.04 -9.85 4.81
N PRO A 5 24.91 -10.26 3.89
CA PRO A 5 24.68 -10.04 2.48
C PRO A 5 23.30 -10.57 2.13
N CYS A 6 22.53 -9.83 1.34
CA CYS A 6 21.28 -10.32 0.77
C CYS A 6 21.65 -11.39 -0.27
N GLU A 7 21.90 -12.61 0.19
CA GLU A 7 22.08 -13.76 -0.68
C GLU A 7 20.71 -14.12 -1.27
N HIS A 8 20.40 -13.51 -2.41
CA HIS A 8 19.32 -13.98 -3.28
C HIS A 8 19.86 -14.06 -4.71
N THR A 9 20.79 -14.99 -4.90
CA THR A 9 21.31 -15.38 -6.21
C THR A 9 20.88 -16.83 -6.46
N ALA A 10 19.61 -17.00 -6.82
CA ALA A 10 19.11 -18.21 -7.45
C ALA A 10 18.14 -17.74 -8.54
N ASP A 11 18.36 -18.18 -9.78
CA ASP A 11 17.69 -17.75 -11.02
C ASP A 11 16.31 -17.12 -10.83
N LYS A 12 16.28 -15.78 -10.70
CA LYS A 12 15.00 -15.07 -10.64
C LYS A 12 14.44 -15.06 -12.04
N VAL A 13 13.51 -15.97 -12.31
CA VAL A 13 12.74 -16.00 -13.56
C VAL A 13 12.15 -14.60 -13.74
N MET A 14 12.38 -14.01 -14.91
CA MET A 14 11.87 -12.68 -15.21
C MET A 14 10.36 -12.64 -15.01
N ALA A 15 9.88 -11.69 -14.20
CA ALA A 15 8.47 -11.49 -13.94
C ALA A 15 7.65 -11.53 -15.26
N PRO A 16 6.49 -12.20 -15.27
CA PRO A 16 5.68 -12.37 -16.48
C PRO A 16 5.20 -11.02 -17.03
N VAL A 17 5.00 -10.95 -18.35
CA VAL A 17 4.41 -9.78 -19.00
C VAL A 17 2.92 -9.75 -18.67
N LEU A 18 2.48 -8.72 -17.95
CA LEU A 18 1.08 -8.54 -17.56
C LEU A 18 0.33 -7.62 -18.53
N VAL A 19 1.03 -6.63 -19.09
CA VAL A 19 0.47 -5.65 -20.01
C VAL A 19 1.45 -5.36 -21.12
N GLU A 20 0.96 -5.37 -22.36
CA GLU A 20 1.66 -4.84 -23.52
C GLU A 20 0.99 -3.54 -23.96
N VAL A 21 1.78 -2.50 -24.18
CA VAL A 21 1.31 -1.24 -24.77
C VAL A 21 1.81 -1.20 -26.21
N THR A 22 0.91 -1.03 -27.16
CA THR A 22 1.20 -1.07 -28.59
C THR A 22 1.15 0.31 -29.22
N ARG A 23 1.89 0.48 -30.32
CA ARG A 23 1.78 1.61 -31.25
C ARG A 23 1.56 1.06 -32.65
N GLY A 24 0.31 1.03 -33.06
CA GLY A 24 -0.09 0.29 -34.25
C GLY A 24 0.07 -1.22 -34.02
N PRO A 25 0.66 -1.98 -34.97
CA PRO A 25 0.83 -3.42 -34.84
C PRO A 25 1.98 -3.82 -33.90
N GLU A 26 2.86 -2.88 -33.53
CA GLU A 26 4.08 -3.17 -32.77
C GLU A 26 3.87 -2.99 -31.26
N VAL A 27 4.47 -3.88 -30.47
CA VAL A 27 4.56 -3.75 -29.01
C VAL A 27 5.68 -2.78 -28.66
N GLU A 28 5.31 -1.61 -28.12
CA GLU A 28 6.25 -0.57 -27.71
C GLU A 28 6.77 -0.81 -26.28
N CYS A 29 5.88 -1.18 -25.34
CA CYS A 29 6.24 -1.39 -23.94
C CYS A 29 5.67 -2.70 -23.38
N ARG A 30 6.42 -3.34 -22.47
CA ARG A 30 5.98 -4.50 -21.70
C ARG A 30 6.08 -4.21 -20.21
N HIS A 31 4.96 -4.22 -19.50
CA HIS A 31 4.91 -4.09 -18.05
C HIS A 31 4.85 -5.49 -17.44
N ARG A 32 5.83 -5.79 -16.59
CA ARG A 32 5.97 -7.07 -15.92
C ARG A 32 5.60 -6.97 -14.46
N GLY A 33 5.11 -8.06 -13.89
CA GLY A 33 4.76 -8.09 -12.47
C GLY A 33 4.32 -9.46 -12.00
N GLU A 34 4.19 -9.58 -10.70
CA GLU A 34 3.76 -10.79 -10.00
C GLU A 34 2.30 -10.61 -9.53
N ILE A 35 1.51 -11.67 -9.57
CA ILE A 35 0.11 -11.66 -9.12
C ILE A 35 -0.10 -12.78 -8.10
N ALA A 36 -0.68 -12.42 -6.96
CA ALA A 36 -1.17 -13.36 -5.97
C ALA A 36 -2.65 -13.07 -5.66
N VAL A 37 -3.49 -14.10 -5.72
CA VAL A 37 -4.89 -14.02 -5.26
C VAL A 37 -5.02 -14.89 -4.03
N VAL A 38 -5.34 -14.27 -2.90
CA VAL A 38 -5.48 -14.94 -1.59
C VAL A 38 -6.92 -14.88 -1.12
N ALA A 39 -7.41 -15.98 -0.56
CA ALA A 39 -8.72 -16.01 0.09
C ALA A 39 -8.63 -15.53 1.55
N ARG A 40 -9.80 -15.28 2.15
CA ARG A 40 -9.91 -14.80 3.55
C ARG A 40 -9.24 -15.75 4.57
N ASP A 41 -9.19 -17.03 4.26
CA ASP A 41 -8.51 -18.06 5.08
C ASP A 41 -6.98 -18.03 4.95
N GLY A 42 -6.42 -17.13 4.13
CA GLY A 42 -4.99 -16.99 3.87
C GLY A 42 -4.49 -17.91 2.74
N ASN A 43 -5.33 -18.78 2.20
CA ASN A 43 -4.91 -19.71 1.15
C ASN A 43 -4.83 -19.03 -0.22
N ARG A 44 -3.75 -19.28 -0.96
CA ARG A 44 -3.62 -18.84 -2.36
C ARG A 44 -4.63 -19.58 -3.24
N ARG A 45 -5.40 -18.83 -4.02
CA ARG A 45 -6.39 -19.35 -4.97
C ARG A 45 -5.89 -19.33 -6.41
N ALA A 46 -5.12 -18.32 -6.77
CA ALA A 46 -4.55 -18.16 -8.09
C ALA A 46 -3.33 -17.23 -8.05
N GLY A 47 -2.65 -17.08 -9.18
CA GLY A 47 -1.61 -16.09 -9.36
C GLY A 47 -0.80 -16.34 -10.62
N LEU A 48 0.14 -15.43 -10.87
CA LEU A 48 1.01 -15.46 -12.05
C LEU A 48 2.39 -15.00 -11.61
N GLY A 49 3.41 -15.79 -11.97
CA GLY A 49 4.79 -15.61 -11.54
C GLY A 49 5.04 -15.98 -10.07
N ASP A 50 6.00 -15.32 -9.42
CA ASP A 50 6.51 -15.63 -8.08
C ASP A 50 5.93 -14.69 -6.99
N PRO A 51 4.98 -15.14 -6.16
CA PRO A 51 4.38 -14.33 -5.11
C PRO A 51 5.34 -14.02 -3.94
N GLU A 52 6.45 -14.76 -3.82
CA GLU A 52 7.44 -14.54 -2.75
C GLU A 52 8.47 -13.47 -3.12
N THR A 53 8.36 -12.89 -4.32
CA THR A 53 9.22 -11.81 -4.76
C THR A 53 9.07 -10.59 -3.86
N LEU A 54 10.18 -10.21 -3.22
CA LEU A 54 10.26 -9.01 -2.40
C LEU A 54 10.14 -7.76 -3.27
N VAL A 55 9.24 -6.86 -2.87
CA VAL A 55 9.02 -5.54 -3.47
C VAL A 55 8.93 -4.47 -2.39
N CYS A 56 9.31 -3.23 -2.72
CA CYS A 56 9.08 -2.10 -1.82
C CYS A 56 7.56 -1.86 -1.67
N MET A 57 7.05 -1.87 -0.43
CA MET A 57 5.64 -1.59 -0.15
C MET A 57 5.21 -0.21 -0.65
N ARG A 58 6.10 0.79 -0.64
CA ARG A 58 5.79 2.19 -0.97
C ARG A 58 4.51 2.62 -0.22
N SER A 59 3.59 3.29 -0.91
CA SER A 59 2.34 3.74 -0.32
C SER A 59 1.41 2.61 0.19
N LEU A 60 1.64 1.34 -0.16
CA LEU A 60 0.86 0.22 0.40
C LEU A 60 1.11 0.04 1.90
N ALA A 61 2.15 0.65 2.46
CA ALA A 61 2.46 0.58 3.88
C ALA A 61 1.48 1.38 4.78
N LYS A 62 0.64 2.27 4.21
CA LYS A 62 -0.19 3.21 4.98
C LYS A 62 -1.15 2.54 5.99
N PRO A 63 -1.85 1.43 5.68
CA PRO A 63 -2.66 0.74 6.68
C PRO A 63 -1.84 0.24 7.88
N PHE A 64 -0.61 -0.24 7.64
CA PHE A 64 0.31 -0.63 8.71
C PHE A 64 0.82 0.57 9.51
N GLN A 65 1.02 1.72 8.84
CA GLN A 65 1.38 2.98 9.49
C GLN A 65 0.23 3.55 10.34
N ALA A 66 -1.02 3.32 9.95
CA ALA A 66 -2.21 3.75 10.68
C ALA A 66 -2.60 2.78 11.82
N LEU A 67 -2.14 1.52 11.77
CA LEU A 67 -2.46 0.50 12.76
C LEU A 67 -2.21 0.92 14.22
N PRO A 68 -1.10 1.61 14.56
CA PRO A 68 -0.87 2.11 15.92
C PRO A 68 -1.98 2.99 16.46
N LEU A 69 -2.66 3.79 15.63
CA LEU A 69 -3.77 4.64 16.08
C LEU A 69 -4.91 3.82 16.68
N ILE A 70 -5.16 2.63 16.12
CA ILE A 70 -6.18 1.70 16.61
C ILE A 70 -5.64 0.91 17.80
N THR A 71 -4.47 0.29 17.66
CA THR A 71 -3.95 -0.67 18.65
C THR A 71 -3.51 -0.02 19.95
N THR A 72 -3.16 1.27 19.94
CA THR A 72 -2.84 2.04 21.16
C THR A 72 -4.07 2.62 21.85
N GLY A 73 -5.25 2.57 21.21
CA GLY A 73 -6.47 3.21 21.70
C GLY A 73 -6.61 4.70 21.37
N ALA A 74 -5.64 5.31 20.67
CA ALA A 74 -5.71 6.72 20.28
C ALA A 74 -6.97 7.05 19.46
N ALA A 75 -7.35 6.19 18.52
CA ALA A 75 -8.56 6.36 17.73
C ALA A 75 -9.82 6.42 18.60
N ALA A 76 -9.92 5.60 19.64
CA ALA A 76 -11.03 5.65 20.59
C ALA A 76 -10.98 6.91 21.45
N ALA A 77 -9.79 7.29 21.95
CA ALA A 77 -9.61 8.47 22.80
C ALA A 77 -9.99 9.78 22.09
N PHE A 78 -9.72 9.88 20.79
CA PHE A 78 -10.04 11.05 19.97
C PHE A 78 -11.32 10.88 19.12
N GLY A 79 -12.10 9.81 19.36
CA GLY A 79 -13.36 9.57 18.65
C GLY A 79 -13.23 9.49 17.12
N PHE A 80 -12.13 8.96 16.61
CA PHE A 80 -11.91 8.75 15.18
C PHE A 80 -12.75 7.58 14.67
N GLY A 81 -13.57 7.85 13.65
CA GLY A 81 -14.45 6.88 13.00
C GLY A 81 -13.90 6.38 11.66
N PRO A 82 -14.75 5.71 10.86
CA PRO A 82 -14.35 5.17 9.56
C PRO A 82 -13.75 6.21 8.61
N GLU A 83 -14.24 7.46 8.63
CA GLU A 83 -13.75 8.53 7.75
C GLU A 83 -12.31 8.92 8.10
N GLU A 84 -12.01 9.21 9.37
CA GLU A 84 -10.66 9.57 9.80
C GLU A 84 -9.67 8.42 9.62
N LEU A 85 -10.10 7.18 9.90
CA LEU A 85 -9.26 5.99 9.68
C LEU A 85 -8.99 5.75 8.19
N ALA A 86 -9.97 5.96 7.32
CA ALA A 86 -9.77 5.90 5.87
C ALA A 86 -8.79 6.99 5.39
N LEU A 87 -8.87 8.19 5.96
CA LEU A 87 -7.96 9.29 5.66
C LEU A 87 -6.52 8.94 6.05
N MET A 88 -6.30 8.41 7.25
CA MET A 88 -4.97 8.07 7.78
C MET A 88 -4.35 6.83 7.12
N SER A 89 -5.17 5.93 6.58
CA SER A 89 -4.71 4.70 5.90
C SER A 89 -4.65 4.81 4.36
N GLY A 90 -5.14 5.91 3.78
CA GLY A 90 -5.33 6.08 2.34
C GLY A 90 -4.20 6.83 1.62
N SER A 91 -3.99 6.53 0.34
CA SER A 91 -3.16 7.36 -0.54
C SER A 91 -4.03 8.37 -1.27
N LEU A 92 -4.17 9.55 -0.67
CA LEU A 92 -5.14 10.55 -1.08
C LEU A 92 -4.53 11.65 -1.94
N SER A 93 -5.36 12.28 -2.77
CA SER A 93 -4.95 13.35 -3.70
C SER A 93 -5.20 14.76 -3.17
N GLY A 94 -5.74 14.91 -1.95
CA GLY A 94 -6.02 16.21 -1.33
C GLY A 94 -7.27 16.89 -1.87
N GLN A 95 -8.33 16.13 -2.14
CA GLN A 95 -9.63 16.71 -2.51
C GLN A 95 -10.21 17.52 -1.36
N ASP A 96 -11.06 18.52 -1.64
CA ASP A 96 -11.56 19.48 -0.64
C ASP A 96 -12.12 18.80 0.62
N PHE A 97 -12.93 17.74 0.47
CA PHE A 97 -13.48 17.01 1.62
C PHE A 97 -12.40 16.29 2.46
N GLN A 98 -11.28 15.92 1.85
CA GLN A 98 -10.14 15.30 2.56
C GLN A 98 -9.41 16.37 3.37
N VAL A 99 -9.23 17.56 2.79
CA VAL A 99 -8.66 18.72 3.48
C VAL A 99 -9.55 19.12 4.66
N ASP A 100 -10.87 19.24 4.43
CA ASP A 100 -11.84 19.55 5.49
C ASP A 100 -11.79 18.54 6.64
N LEU A 101 -11.64 17.25 6.32
CA LEU A 101 -11.51 16.20 7.33
C LEU A 101 -10.19 16.31 8.11
N VAL A 102 -9.07 16.62 7.45
CA VAL A 102 -7.79 16.91 8.13
C VAL A 102 -7.95 18.09 9.09
N LEU A 103 -8.61 19.17 8.66
CA LEU A 103 -8.82 20.35 9.49
C LEU A 103 -9.68 20.03 10.73
N LYS A 104 -10.73 19.20 10.57
CA LYS A 104 -11.54 18.71 11.70
C LYS A 104 -10.73 17.86 12.67
N ILE A 105 -9.85 16.99 12.16
CA ILE A 105 -8.95 16.17 12.99
C ILE A 105 -8.00 17.07 13.78
N LEU A 106 -7.34 18.02 13.12
CA LEU A 106 -6.41 18.95 13.77
C LEU A 106 -7.12 19.76 14.87
N ALA A 107 -8.30 20.30 14.59
CA ALA A 107 -9.10 21.01 15.59
C ALA A 107 -9.46 20.14 16.80
N ARG A 108 -9.77 18.85 16.58
CA ARG A 108 -10.06 17.90 17.68
C ARG A 108 -8.83 17.60 18.55
N LEU A 109 -7.64 17.84 18.03
CA LEU A 109 -6.37 17.70 18.73
C LEU A 109 -5.86 19.04 19.30
N ASP A 110 -6.66 20.11 19.25
CA ASP A 110 -6.23 21.48 19.58
C ASP A 110 -5.00 21.95 18.77
N LEU A 111 -4.91 21.52 17.51
CA LEU A 111 -3.85 21.89 16.56
C LEU A 111 -4.38 22.77 15.44
N THR A 112 -3.49 23.58 14.87
CA THR A 112 -3.74 24.35 13.64
C THR A 112 -2.83 23.86 12.51
N PRO A 113 -3.24 24.04 11.24
CA PRO A 113 -2.31 23.90 10.11
C PRO A 113 -1.11 24.84 10.28
N ALA A 114 0.06 24.39 9.82
CA ALA A 114 1.28 25.19 9.79
C ALA A 114 1.27 26.22 8.66
#